data_AF-A0A9N9CZ05-F1
#
_entry.id   AF-A0A9N9CZ05-F1
#
_cell.length_a   1.000
_cell.length_b   1.000
_cell.length_c   1.000
_cell.angle_alpha   90.00
_cell.angle_beta   90.00
_cell.angle_gamma   90.00
#
_symmetry.space_group_name_H-M   'P 1'
#
loop_
_entity.id
_entity.type
_entity.pdbx_description
1 polymer ?
#
loop_
_entity_poly.entity_id
_entity_poly.type
_entity_poly.pdbx_seq_one_letter_code
_entity_poly.pdbx_strand_id
1 'polypeptide(L)'
;EIMVIPRLSERLTCMIFRRRFEIEAEELLPDISILRDAHMELKNSEKFKKLLKTVLAIGNYLNGSSFRGNAYGFQLNALLNMGDTKAAENNTKGAATLLHYLAVTLEENQKELVNFMDELPHLEPAARVSVVTVMASVNNWATGVSHIREEIHALDKIKILPNNDRFVEEFVEFIEPTVTKIRDMAKKLDNELKQLLLYYGEDPSSTKPEDFFKLIVSFASYFAKARKENEELQKKAEKERERERNRLVNRRPSDTSSVSSSIAGKGEFDDAIRELRSGLRRGRGRPVSKVFMDAQAEEPSTENF
;
A
#
# COMPACT_ATOMS: atom_id res chain seq x y z
N GLU A 1 -3.57 -45.79 -41.71
CA GLU A 1 -2.21 -45.62 -41.17
C GLU A 1 -2.19 -45.45 -39.64
N ILE A 2 -3.00 -44.54 -39.07
CA ILE A 2 -3.01 -44.26 -37.62
C ILE A 2 -3.52 -45.45 -36.74
N MET A 3 -4.42 -46.30 -37.24
CA MET A 3 -4.97 -47.45 -36.49
C MET A 3 -3.97 -48.57 -36.20
N VAL A 4 -2.77 -48.53 -36.79
CA VAL A 4 -1.73 -49.56 -36.60
C VAL A 4 -0.89 -49.28 -35.34
N ILE A 5 -1.01 -48.08 -34.75
CA ILE A 5 -0.29 -47.69 -33.54
C ILE A 5 -1.01 -48.27 -32.32
N PRO A 6 -0.38 -49.20 -31.55
CA PRO A 6 -1.00 -49.78 -30.37
C PRO A 6 -1.26 -48.71 -29.30
N ARG A 7 -2.42 -48.77 -28.65
CA ARG A 7 -2.78 -47.90 -27.52
C ARG A 7 -2.57 -46.40 -27.82
N LEU A 8 -2.90 -46.00 -29.06
CA LEU A 8 -2.65 -44.64 -29.54
C LEU A 8 -3.31 -43.57 -28.65
N SER A 9 -4.53 -43.81 -28.16
CA SER A 9 -5.24 -42.86 -27.31
C SER A 9 -4.44 -42.56 -26.04
N GLU A 10 -3.98 -43.60 -25.35
CA GLU A 10 -3.22 -43.53 -24.12
C GLU A 10 -1.84 -42.90 -24.36
N ARG A 11 -1.19 -43.25 -25.48
CA ARG A 11 0.07 -42.62 -25.90
C ARG A 11 -0.08 -41.12 -26.10
N LEU A 12 -1.14 -40.68 -26.79
CA LEU A 12 -1.43 -39.26 -27.00
C LEU A 12 -1.69 -38.55 -25.67
N THR A 13 -2.44 -39.17 -24.75
CA THR A 13 -2.65 -38.62 -23.41
C THR A 13 -1.33 -38.41 -22.66
N CYS A 14 -0.41 -39.38 -22.71
CA CYS A 14 0.91 -39.28 -22.09
C CYS A 14 1.78 -38.17 -22.73
N MET A 15 1.76 -38.06 -24.07
CA MET A 15 2.50 -37.01 -24.79
C MET A 15 1.94 -35.61 -24.49
N ILE A 16 0.62 -35.47 -24.38
CA ILE A 16 -0.03 -34.22 -23.97
C ILE A 16 0.35 -33.87 -22.54
N PHE A 17 0.34 -34.84 -21.62
CA PHE A 17 0.79 -34.63 -20.24
C PHE A 17 2.23 -34.12 -20.21
N ARG A 18 3.16 -34.79 -20.91
CA ARG A 18 4.57 -34.35 -20.97
C ARG A 18 4.67 -32.89 -21.39
N ARG A 19 3.98 -32.51 -22.46
CA ARG A 19 4.04 -31.14 -22.99
C ARG A 19 3.44 -30.11 -22.01
N ARG A 20 2.36 -30.46 -21.33
CA ARG A 20 1.72 -29.59 -20.33
C ARG A 20 2.59 -29.45 -19.08
N PHE A 21 3.16 -30.54 -18.59
CA PHE A 21 4.02 -30.56 -17.42
C PHE A 21 5.21 -29.58 -17.57
N GLU A 22 5.88 -29.58 -18.73
CA GLU A 22 7.00 -28.66 -18.99
C GLU A 22 6.60 -27.19 -18.81
N ILE A 23 5.43 -26.81 -19.33
CA ILE A 23 4.91 -25.43 -19.25
C ILE A 23 4.44 -25.11 -17.83
N GLU A 24 3.65 -25.99 -17.22
CA GLU A 24 3.12 -25.79 -15.87
C GLU A 24 4.25 -25.73 -14.82
N ALA A 25 5.34 -26.46 -15.02
CA ALA A 25 6.48 -26.46 -14.11
C ALA A 25 7.22 -25.11 -14.07
N GLU A 26 7.32 -24.42 -15.21
CA GLU A 26 7.93 -23.09 -15.29
C GLU A 26 7.14 -22.04 -14.49
N GLU A 27 5.82 -22.19 -14.40
CA GLU A 27 4.94 -21.28 -13.65
C GLU A 27 4.85 -21.66 -12.16
N LEU A 28 4.72 -22.95 -11.84
CA LEU A 28 4.41 -23.41 -10.50
C LEU A 28 5.63 -23.45 -9.55
N LEU A 29 6.82 -23.72 -10.06
CA LEU A 29 8.03 -23.78 -9.22
C LEU A 29 8.37 -22.42 -8.57
N PRO A 30 8.29 -21.29 -9.30
CA PRO A 30 8.39 -19.97 -8.68
C PRO A 30 7.37 -19.74 -7.56
N ASP A 31 6.11 -20.13 -7.77
CA ASP A 31 5.04 -19.99 -6.77
C ASP A 31 5.34 -20.75 -5.47
N ILE A 32 5.85 -21.98 -5.58
CA ILE A 32 6.29 -22.77 -4.43
C ILE A 32 7.44 -22.07 -3.69
N SER A 33 8.40 -21.48 -4.41
CA SER A 33 9.51 -20.74 -3.79
C SER A 33 9.01 -19.50 -3.07
N ILE A 34 8.14 -18.70 -3.72
CA ILE A 34 7.55 -17.49 -3.15
C ILE A 34 6.82 -17.79 -1.84
N LEU A 35 5.99 -18.84 -1.82
CA LEU A 35 5.26 -19.27 -0.63
C LEU A 35 6.21 -19.70 0.51
N ARG A 36 7.26 -20.46 0.18
CA ARG A 36 8.28 -20.90 1.14
C ARG A 36 9.01 -19.71 1.74
N ASP A 37 9.44 -18.78 0.89
CA ASP A 37 10.25 -17.63 1.30
C ASP A 37 9.40 -16.66 2.15
N ALA A 38 8.15 -16.39 1.75
CA ALA A 38 7.21 -15.61 2.56
C ALA A 38 6.92 -16.24 3.95
N HIS A 39 6.78 -17.57 4.02
CA HIS A 39 6.66 -18.28 5.29
C HIS A 39 7.88 -18.06 6.19
N MET A 40 9.09 -18.24 5.67
CA MET A 40 10.33 -18.08 6.44
C MET A 40 10.53 -16.64 6.89
N GLU A 41 10.26 -15.68 6.01
CA GLU A 41 10.34 -14.24 6.29
C GLU A 41 9.40 -13.84 7.42
N LEU A 42 8.11 -14.21 7.34
CA LEU A 42 7.14 -13.89 8.39
C LEU A 42 7.47 -14.54 9.73
N LYS A 43 7.94 -15.79 9.72
CA LYS A 43 8.27 -16.51 10.95
C LYS A 43 9.50 -15.91 11.66
N ASN A 44 10.43 -15.37 10.88
CA ASN A 44 11.71 -14.87 11.37
C ASN A 44 11.77 -13.33 11.48
N SER A 45 10.80 -12.59 10.96
CA SER A 45 10.80 -11.12 11.03
C SER A 45 10.68 -10.64 12.48
N GLU A 46 11.78 -10.08 12.98
CA GLU A 46 11.83 -9.47 14.31
C GLU A 46 11.14 -8.11 14.31
N LYS A 47 11.18 -7.37 13.19
CA LYS A 47 10.46 -6.10 13.08
C LYS A 47 8.96 -6.30 13.19
N PHE A 48 8.40 -7.30 12.50
CA PHE A 48 6.97 -7.56 12.57
C PHE A 48 6.53 -7.99 13.98
N LYS A 49 7.29 -8.87 14.64
CA LYS A 49 7.03 -9.26 16.04
C LYS A 49 7.05 -8.07 17.00
N LYS A 50 8.05 -7.19 16.88
CA LYS A 50 8.15 -5.97 17.70
C LYS A 50 7.01 -5.00 17.42
N LEU A 51 6.61 -4.85 16.16
CA LEU A 51 5.45 -4.04 15.77
C LEU A 51 4.17 -4.56 16.45
N LEU A 52 3.91 -5.87 16.40
CA LEU A 52 2.76 -6.47 17.08
C LEU A 52 2.80 -6.25 18.59
N LYS A 53 3.99 -6.32 19.21
CA LYS A 53 4.17 -6.01 20.64
C LYS A 53 3.82 -4.55 20.96
N THR A 54 4.22 -3.61 20.10
CA THR A 54 3.88 -2.19 20.27
C THR A 54 2.37 -1.97 20.13
N VAL A 55 1.72 -2.62 19.15
CA VAL A 55 0.26 -2.58 18.99
C VAL A 55 -0.44 -3.15 20.21
N LEU A 56 0.01 -4.30 20.73
CA LEU A 56 -0.54 -4.90 21.94
C LEU A 56 -0.40 -3.97 23.16
N ALA A 57 0.76 -3.33 23.33
CA ALA A 57 0.99 -2.40 24.43
C ALA A 57 0.05 -1.20 24.37
N ILE A 58 -0.13 -0.61 23.19
CA ILE A 58 -1.07 0.50 22.96
C ILE A 58 -2.50 0.02 23.25
N GLY A 59 -2.90 -1.15 22.73
CA GLY A 59 -4.23 -1.71 22.96
C GLY A 59 -4.51 -1.98 24.44
N ASN A 60 -3.55 -2.53 25.18
CA ASN A 60 -3.68 -2.79 26.61
C ASN A 60 -3.78 -1.50 27.43
N TYR A 61 -3.01 -0.47 27.07
CA TYR A 61 -3.10 0.83 27.72
C TYR A 61 -4.48 1.47 27.52
N LEU A 62 -4.99 1.45 26.28
CA LEU A 62 -6.30 2.03 25.96
C LEU A 62 -7.47 1.25 26.59
N ASN A 63 -7.36 -0.08 26.68
CA ASN A 63 -8.42 -0.95 27.19
C ASN A 63 -8.27 -1.33 28.67
N GLY A 64 -7.34 -0.72 29.42
CA GLY A 64 -6.96 -1.14 30.77
C GLY A 64 -8.09 -1.15 31.80
N SER A 65 -9.15 -0.37 31.59
CA SER A 65 -10.36 -0.35 32.43
C SER A 65 -11.48 -1.28 31.96
N SER A 66 -11.28 -2.02 30.87
CA SER A 66 -12.26 -2.94 30.27
C SER A 66 -11.79 -4.39 30.36
N PHE A 67 -12.70 -5.34 30.10
CA PHE A 67 -12.33 -6.76 30.01
C PHE A 67 -11.33 -7.07 28.87
N ARG A 68 -11.15 -6.12 27.93
CA ARG A 68 -10.19 -6.23 26.82
C ARG A 68 -8.79 -5.73 27.17
N GLY A 69 -8.58 -5.22 28.39
CA GLY A 69 -7.26 -4.87 28.91
C GLY A 69 -6.45 -6.11 29.34
N ASN A 70 -5.14 -5.93 29.58
CA ASN A 70 -4.21 -7.00 29.99
C ASN A 70 -4.24 -8.25 29.09
N ALA A 71 -4.49 -8.08 27.80
CA ALA A 71 -4.44 -9.14 26.82
C ALA A 71 -2.99 -9.60 26.60
N TYR A 72 -2.82 -10.90 26.34
CA TYR A 72 -1.53 -11.50 25.96
C TYR A 72 -1.30 -11.47 24.43
N GLY A 73 -2.36 -11.24 23.67
CA GLY A 73 -2.34 -11.20 22.21
C GLY A 73 -3.69 -10.69 21.68
N PHE A 74 -3.76 -10.49 20.37
CA PHE A 74 -4.97 -10.05 19.67
C PHE A 74 -5.06 -10.75 18.32
N GLN A 75 -6.28 -10.86 17.78
CA GLN A 75 -6.47 -11.38 16.41
C GLN A 75 -5.93 -10.37 15.40
N LEU A 76 -5.15 -10.83 14.42
CA LEU A 76 -4.45 -9.94 13.48
C LEU A 76 -5.38 -9.05 12.66
N ASN A 77 -6.64 -9.45 12.44
CA ASN A 77 -7.63 -8.61 11.78
C ASN A 77 -7.88 -7.27 12.51
N ALA A 78 -7.58 -7.18 13.81
CA ALA A 78 -7.64 -5.93 14.56
C ALA A 78 -6.69 -4.84 14.00
N LEU A 79 -5.62 -5.23 13.30
CA LEU A 79 -4.71 -4.30 12.63
C LEU A 79 -5.42 -3.43 11.59
N LEU A 80 -6.38 -4.01 10.84
CA LEU A 80 -7.13 -3.29 9.82
C LEU A 80 -8.10 -2.28 10.44
N ASN A 81 -8.62 -2.56 11.64
CA ASN A 81 -9.57 -1.71 12.35
C ASN A 81 -8.90 -0.50 13.05
N MET A 82 -7.56 -0.43 13.09
CA MET A 82 -6.84 0.70 13.68
C MET A 82 -7.08 2.02 12.92
N GLY A 83 -7.42 1.92 11.63
CA GLY A 83 -7.81 3.05 10.80
C GLY A 83 -9.13 3.69 11.24
N ASP A 84 -10.05 2.91 11.80
CA ASP A 84 -11.41 3.36 12.15
C ASP A 84 -11.48 3.98 13.56
N THR A 85 -10.49 3.69 14.39
CA THR A 85 -10.43 4.21 15.76
C THR A 85 -9.92 5.65 15.75
N LYS A 86 -10.83 6.62 15.74
CA LYS A 86 -10.49 8.05 15.75
C LYS A 86 -9.86 8.47 17.07
N ALA A 87 -8.89 9.37 17.00
CA ALA A 87 -8.35 10.00 18.19
C ALA A 87 -9.30 11.08 18.72
N ALA A 88 -9.17 11.42 20.00
CA ALA A 88 -9.85 12.58 20.57
C ALA A 88 -9.37 13.87 19.89
N GLU A 89 -10.27 14.85 19.73
CA GLU A 89 -10.02 16.12 19.01
C GLU A 89 -8.82 16.92 19.56
N ASN A 90 -8.46 16.70 20.83
CA ASN A 90 -7.39 17.39 21.55
C ASN A 90 -6.16 16.50 21.81
N ASN A 91 -5.94 15.43 21.03
CA ASN A 91 -4.77 14.58 21.28
C ASN A 91 -3.46 15.32 21.01
N THR A 92 -2.48 15.09 21.88
CA THR A 92 -1.19 15.79 21.90
C THR A 92 -0.30 15.51 20.70
N LYS A 93 -0.56 14.42 19.95
CA LYS A 93 0.22 14.04 18.76
C LYS A 93 -0.40 14.51 17.44
N GLY A 94 -1.57 15.15 17.47
CA GLY A 94 -2.30 15.59 16.27
C GLY A 94 -2.69 14.45 15.32
N ALA A 95 -2.69 13.19 15.79
CA ALA A 95 -2.97 12.02 14.97
C ALA A 95 -4.47 11.87 14.74
N ALA A 96 -4.92 11.62 13.51
CA ALA A 96 -6.36 11.49 13.23
C ALA A 96 -6.98 10.19 13.77
N THR A 97 -6.22 9.10 13.72
CA THR A 97 -6.67 7.75 14.10
C THR A 97 -5.60 7.01 14.89
N LEU A 98 -5.94 5.86 15.47
CA LEU A 98 -5.00 5.01 16.19
C LEU A 98 -3.85 4.54 15.29
N LEU A 99 -4.13 4.30 14.00
CA LEU A 99 -3.10 3.96 13.02
C LEU A 99 -2.12 5.13 12.79
N HIS A 100 -2.62 6.36 12.70
CA HIS A 100 -1.77 7.56 12.61
C HIS A 100 -0.94 7.73 13.89
N TYR A 101 -1.53 7.47 15.04
CA TYR A 101 -0.83 7.54 16.32
C TYR A 101 0.28 6.48 16.43
N LEU A 102 0.03 5.25 15.96
CA LEU A 102 1.04 4.21 15.85
C LEU A 102 2.20 4.67 14.96
N ALA A 103 1.89 5.22 13.78
CA ALA A 103 2.90 5.74 12.86
C ALA A 103 3.81 6.80 13.50
N VAL A 104 3.24 7.84 14.13
CA VAL A 104 4.03 8.86 14.86
C VAL A 104 4.87 8.21 15.96
N THR A 105 4.27 7.30 16.74
CA THR A 105 4.95 6.66 17.87
C THR A 105 6.13 5.82 17.44
N LEU A 106 6.01 5.10 16.32
CA LEU A 106 7.12 4.34 15.74
C LEU A 106 8.20 5.27 15.18
N GLU A 107 7.84 6.35 14.49
CA GLU A 107 8.81 7.32 13.98
C GLU A 107 9.59 8.05 15.09
N GLU A 108 8.99 8.28 16.26
CA GLU A 108 9.65 8.92 17.39
C GLU A 108 10.54 7.95 18.18
N ASN A 109 10.07 6.72 18.41
CA ASN A 109 10.67 5.83 19.41
C ASN A 109 11.32 4.56 18.84
N GLN A 110 10.92 4.11 17.65
CA GLN A 110 11.27 2.81 17.07
C GLN A 110 11.33 2.87 15.53
N LYS A 111 12.18 3.78 15.01
CA LYS A 111 12.26 4.10 13.56
C LYS A 111 12.54 2.88 12.69
N GLU A 112 13.23 1.88 13.21
CA GLU A 112 13.55 0.64 12.51
C GLU A 112 12.30 -0.19 12.13
N LEU A 113 11.20 -0.05 12.88
CA LEU A 113 9.95 -0.78 12.65
C LEU A 113 9.09 -0.16 11.56
N VAL A 114 9.38 1.09 11.21
CA VAL A 114 8.64 1.85 10.22
C VAL A 114 8.70 1.20 8.83
N ASN A 115 9.81 0.54 8.52
CA ASN A 115 10.01 -0.24 7.30
C ASN A 115 10.07 -1.75 7.62
N PHE A 116 9.11 -2.26 8.38
CA PHE A 116 9.04 -3.69 8.72
C PHE A 116 8.86 -4.58 7.48
N MET A 117 8.20 -4.08 6.45
CA MET A 117 7.99 -4.80 5.18
C MET A 117 9.30 -5.11 4.43
N ASP A 118 10.40 -4.42 4.73
CA ASP A 118 11.71 -4.72 4.13
C ASP A 118 12.19 -6.14 4.47
N GLU A 119 11.72 -6.72 5.59
CA GLU A 119 12.01 -8.11 5.98
C GLU A 119 11.05 -9.13 5.33
N LEU A 120 10.05 -8.67 4.58
CA LEU A 120 8.95 -9.47 4.03
C LEU A 120 8.76 -9.29 2.51
N PRO A 121 9.82 -9.32 1.67
CA PRO A 121 9.73 -9.02 0.24
C PRO A 121 8.83 -9.98 -0.54
N HIS A 122 8.70 -11.24 -0.13
CA HIS A 122 7.89 -12.23 -0.84
C HIS A 122 6.42 -12.25 -0.40
N LEU A 123 6.05 -11.47 0.63
CA LEU A 123 4.72 -11.52 1.19
C LEU A 123 3.63 -11.07 0.22
N GLU A 124 3.87 -9.98 -0.52
CA GLU A 124 2.90 -9.45 -1.49
C GLU A 124 2.72 -10.37 -2.72
N PRO A 125 3.79 -10.91 -3.34
CA PRO A 125 3.63 -11.99 -4.31
C PRO A 125 2.90 -13.21 -3.75
N ALA A 126 3.26 -13.68 -2.55
CA ALA A 126 2.65 -14.87 -1.94
C ALA A 126 1.14 -14.68 -1.69
N ALA A 127 0.71 -13.45 -1.37
CA ALA A 127 -0.71 -13.10 -1.23
C ALA A 127 -1.54 -13.31 -2.51
N ARG A 128 -0.92 -13.46 -3.67
CA ARG A 128 -1.58 -13.71 -4.96
C ARG A 128 -1.58 -15.19 -5.37
N VAL A 129 -0.80 -16.04 -4.71
CA VAL A 129 -0.66 -17.46 -5.03
C VAL A 129 -1.68 -18.27 -4.24
N SER A 130 -2.51 -19.08 -4.92
CA SER A 130 -3.42 -19.97 -4.20
C SER A 130 -2.76 -21.29 -3.84
N VAL A 131 -2.59 -21.54 -2.53
CA VAL A 131 -1.95 -22.76 -2.02
C VAL A 131 -2.71 -24.01 -2.46
N VAL A 132 -4.05 -23.95 -2.47
CA VAL A 132 -4.90 -25.08 -2.89
C VAL A 132 -4.64 -25.45 -4.35
N THR A 133 -4.54 -24.45 -5.24
CA THR A 133 -4.23 -24.68 -6.65
C THR A 133 -2.83 -25.27 -6.81
N VAL A 134 -1.84 -24.78 -6.06
CA VAL A 134 -0.48 -25.34 -6.09
C VAL A 134 -0.47 -26.81 -5.70
N MET A 135 -1.12 -27.17 -4.58
CA MET A 135 -1.18 -28.56 -4.14
C MET A 135 -1.92 -29.45 -5.15
N ALA A 136 -3.01 -28.96 -5.75
CA ALA A 136 -3.76 -29.67 -6.77
C ALA A 136 -2.90 -29.95 -8.01
N SER A 137 -2.17 -28.96 -8.53
CA SER A 137 -1.29 -29.11 -9.70
C SER A 137 -0.16 -30.12 -9.43
N VAL A 138 0.50 -30.04 -8.28
CA VAL A 138 1.55 -30.99 -7.91
C VAL A 138 1.02 -32.43 -7.78
N ASN A 139 -0.19 -32.60 -7.23
CA ASN A 139 -0.83 -33.92 -7.17
C ASN A 139 -1.20 -34.42 -8.57
N ASN A 140 -1.67 -33.55 -9.46
CA ASN A 140 -1.96 -33.90 -10.85
C ASN A 140 -0.70 -34.36 -11.59
N TRP A 141 0.45 -33.74 -11.33
CA TRP A 141 1.73 -34.21 -11.88
C TRP A 141 2.09 -35.61 -11.39
N ALA A 142 1.95 -35.88 -10.08
CA ALA A 142 2.22 -37.20 -9.53
C ALA A 142 1.31 -38.28 -10.13
N THR A 143 0.01 -37.99 -10.27
CA THR A 143 -0.96 -38.88 -10.90
C THR A 143 -0.64 -39.10 -12.38
N GLY A 144 -0.29 -38.04 -13.11
CA GLY A 144 0.08 -38.14 -14.52
C GLY A 144 1.34 -38.97 -14.75
N VAL A 145 2.37 -38.81 -13.91
CA VAL A 145 3.57 -39.68 -13.96
C VAL A 145 3.21 -41.14 -13.68
N SER A 146 2.35 -41.40 -12.69
CA SER A 146 1.86 -42.76 -12.40
C SER A 146 1.16 -43.38 -13.61
N HIS A 147 0.29 -42.63 -14.28
CA HIS A 147 -0.39 -43.09 -15.49
C HIS A 147 0.58 -43.42 -16.63
N ILE A 148 1.62 -42.60 -16.84
CA ILE A 148 2.61 -42.92 -17.88
C ILE A 148 3.34 -44.22 -17.53
N ARG A 149 3.68 -44.45 -16.26
CA ARG A 149 4.33 -45.70 -15.84
C ARG A 149 3.42 -46.92 -16.03
N GLU A 150 2.15 -46.81 -15.70
CA GLU A 150 1.16 -47.87 -16.00
C GLU A 150 1.07 -48.18 -17.49
N GLU A 151 1.12 -47.15 -18.34
CA GLU A 151 1.09 -47.29 -19.79
C GLU A 151 2.36 -47.94 -20.34
N ILE A 152 3.55 -47.57 -19.84
CA ILE A 152 4.82 -48.25 -20.18
C ILE A 152 4.71 -49.75 -19.84
N HIS A 153 4.25 -50.09 -18.64
CA HIS A 153 4.05 -51.50 -18.25
C HIS A 153 2.98 -52.23 -19.08
N ALA A 154 1.97 -51.52 -19.58
CA ALA A 154 0.98 -52.10 -20.48
C ALA A 154 1.57 -52.37 -21.87
N LEU A 155 2.44 -51.49 -22.36
CA LEU A 155 3.15 -51.64 -23.63
C LEU A 155 4.18 -52.79 -23.57
N ASP A 156 4.91 -52.97 -22.48
CA ASP A 156 5.84 -54.10 -22.28
C ASP A 156 5.19 -55.48 -22.49
N LYS A 157 3.88 -55.58 -22.24
CA LYS A 157 3.12 -56.84 -22.39
C LYS A 157 2.74 -57.14 -23.84
N ILE A 158 2.89 -56.18 -24.76
CA ILE A 158 2.55 -56.33 -26.17
C ILE A 158 3.75 -56.94 -26.91
N LYS A 159 3.58 -58.15 -27.46
CA LYS A 159 4.66 -58.94 -28.08
C LYS A 159 5.18 -58.39 -29.42
N ILE A 160 4.49 -57.44 -30.03
CA ILE A 160 4.77 -56.93 -31.38
C ILE A 160 4.85 -55.39 -31.31
N LEU A 161 5.84 -54.86 -30.60
CA LEU A 161 6.22 -53.47 -30.76
C LEU A 161 7.24 -53.34 -31.90
N PRO A 162 7.21 -52.24 -32.68
CA PRO A 162 8.27 -51.92 -33.62
C PRO A 162 9.63 -51.81 -32.90
N ASN A 163 10.70 -52.34 -33.48
CA ASN A 163 12.06 -52.31 -32.90
C ASN A 163 12.63 -50.90 -32.60
N ASN A 164 11.95 -49.83 -33.00
CA ASN A 164 12.38 -48.44 -32.81
C ASN A 164 11.35 -47.59 -32.03
N ASP A 165 10.42 -48.24 -31.33
CA ASP A 165 9.39 -47.57 -30.53
C ASP A 165 9.96 -47.09 -29.21
N ARG A 166 10.50 -45.87 -29.21
CA ARG A 166 10.96 -45.16 -28.02
C ARG A 166 9.84 -44.30 -27.47
N PHE A 167 8.84 -44.94 -26.87
CA PHE A 167 7.82 -44.21 -26.12
C PHE A 167 8.47 -43.47 -24.94
N VAL A 168 7.71 -42.68 -24.18
CA VAL A 168 8.19 -41.70 -23.17
C VAL A 168 8.95 -42.27 -21.96
N GLU A 169 9.54 -43.46 -22.06
CA GLU A 169 10.35 -44.14 -21.04
C GLU A 169 11.48 -43.26 -20.51
N GLU A 170 12.32 -42.71 -21.39
CA GLU A 170 13.43 -41.81 -21.01
C GLU A 170 12.92 -40.56 -20.25
N PHE A 171 11.73 -40.07 -20.61
CA PHE A 171 11.12 -38.93 -19.94
C PHE A 171 10.63 -39.28 -18.53
N VAL A 172 9.99 -40.45 -18.36
CA VAL A 172 9.47 -40.88 -17.04
C VAL A 172 10.60 -41.16 -16.05
N GLU A 173 11.64 -41.87 -16.48
CA GLU A 173 12.81 -42.15 -15.63
C GLU A 173 13.45 -40.87 -15.11
N PHE A 174 13.47 -39.82 -15.93
CA PHE A 174 14.02 -38.53 -15.54
C PHE A 174 13.07 -37.72 -14.63
N ILE A 175 11.77 -37.70 -14.94
CA ILE A 175 10.84 -36.76 -14.30
C ILE A 175 10.24 -37.28 -12.99
N GLU A 176 10.05 -38.58 -12.85
CA GLU A 176 9.44 -39.17 -11.67
C GLU A 176 10.14 -38.85 -10.35
N PRO A 177 11.48 -38.99 -10.21
CA PRO A 177 12.15 -38.62 -8.96
C PRO A 177 11.99 -37.13 -8.66
N THR A 178 11.99 -36.30 -9.69
CA THR A 178 11.81 -34.84 -9.59
C THR A 178 10.40 -34.49 -9.10
N VAL A 179 9.36 -35.06 -9.71
CA VAL A 179 7.95 -34.86 -9.32
C VAL A 179 7.70 -35.38 -7.90
N THR A 180 8.29 -36.52 -7.54
CA THR A 180 8.20 -37.06 -6.18
C THR A 180 8.80 -36.08 -5.16
N LYS A 181 10.00 -35.55 -5.45
CA LYS A 181 10.65 -34.55 -4.59
C LYS A 181 9.82 -33.27 -4.48
N ILE A 182 9.28 -32.76 -5.59
CA ILE A 182 8.43 -31.56 -5.58
C ILE A 182 7.17 -31.79 -4.76
N ARG A 183 6.53 -32.96 -4.89
CA ARG A 183 5.36 -33.34 -4.09
C ARG A 183 5.66 -33.36 -2.60
N ASP A 184 6.80 -33.92 -2.21
CA ASP A 184 7.17 -34.01 -0.80
C ASP A 184 7.53 -32.62 -0.24
N MET A 185 8.19 -31.77 -1.04
CA MET A 185 8.43 -30.36 -0.71
C MET A 185 7.12 -29.56 -0.57
N ALA A 186 6.18 -29.72 -1.49
CA ALA A 186 4.88 -29.05 -1.44
C ALA A 186 4.07 -29.47 -0.21
N LYS A 187 4.01 -30.77 0.10
CA LYS A 187 3.36 -31.28 1.33
C LYS A 187 4.01 -30.73 2.59
N LYS A 188 5.33 -30.64 2.63
CA LYS A 188 6.05 -30.03 3.76
C LYS A 188 5.67 -28.55 3.89
N LEU A 189 5.68 -27.80 2.79
CA LEU A 189 5.31 -26.39 2.77
C LEU A 189 3.86 -26.16 3.21
N ASP A 190 2.91 -27.01 2.78
CA ASP A 190 1.51 -26.96 3.23
C ASP A 190 1.41 -27.03 4.75
N ASN A 191 2.12 -27.99 5.35
CA ASN A 191 2.17 -28.15 6.81
C ASN A 191 2.82 -26.94 7.48
N GLU A 192 3.93 -26.42 6.94
CA GLU A 192 4.61 -25.24 7.48
C GLU A 192 3.72 -24.00 7.45
N LEU A 193 2.95 -23.79 6.38
CA LEU A 193 1.98 -22.69 6.27
C LEU A 193 0.85 -22.84 7.30
N LYS A 194 0.33 -24.06 7.51
CA LYS A 194 -0.66 -24.32 8.58
C LYS A 194 -0.10 -24.02 9.96
N GLN A 195 1.16 -24.39 10.21
CA GLN A 195 1.83 -24.06 11.47
C GLN A 195 2.09 -22.56 11.63
N LEU A 196 2.31 -21.83 10.53
CA LEU A 196 2.44 -20.36 10.55
C LEU A 196 1.13 -19.69 10.97
N LEU A 197 -0.01 -20.15 10.44
CA LEU A 197 -1.33 -19.65 10.84
C LEU A 197 -1.55 -19.87 12.34
N LEU A 198 -1.30 -21.09 12.83
CA LEU A 198 -1.39 -21.40 14.26
C LEU A 198 -0.45 -20.55 15.12
N TYR A 199 0.77 -20.31 14.64
CA TYR A 199 1.75 -19.45 15.34
C TYR A 199 1.23 -18.03 15.55
N TYR A 200 0.46 -17.50 14.60
CA TYR A 200 -0.18 -16.18 14.68
C TYR A 200 -1.60 -16.21 15.26
N GLY A 201 -2.07 -17.37 15.73
CA GLY A 201 -3.38 -17.53 16.37
C GLY A 201 -4.56 -17.66 15.41
N GLU A 202 -4.30 -17.93 14.13
CA GLU A 202 -5.32 -18.19 13.11
C GLU A 202 -5.62 -19.68 12.98
N ASP A 203 -6.87 -20.03 12.66
CA ASP A 203 -7.29 -21.42 12.43
C ASP A 203 -7.04 -21.82 10.95
N PRO A 204 -6.16 -22.81 10.67
CA PRO A 204 -5.89 -23.25 9.31
C PRO A 204 -7.08 -23.87 8.57
N SER A 205 -8.16 -24.21 9.28
CA SER A 205 -9.39 -24.79 8.71
C SER A 205 -10.29 -23.72 8.09
N SER A 206 -10.20 -22.48 8.58
CA SER A 206 -11.04 -21.35 8.18
C SER A 206 -10.27 -20.23 7.50
N THR A 207 -8.96 -20.11 7.78
CA THR A 207 -8.09 -19.09 7.19
C THR A 207 -7.17 -19.71 6.14
N LYS A 208 -7.19 -19.15 4.93
CA LYS A 208 -6.25 -19.52 3.86
C LYS A 208 -4.94 -18.73 4.00
N PRO A 209 -3.77 -19.33 3.72
CA PRO A 209 -2.49 -18.62 3.79
C PRO A 209 -2.45 -17.36 2.92
N GLU A 210 -2.99 -17.39 1.70
CA GLU A 210 -3.03 -16.22 0.82
C GLU A 210 -3.84 -15.06 1.40
N ASP A 211 -4.95 -15.34 2.09
CA ASP A 211 -5.78 -14.30 2.70
C ASP A 211 -5.13 -13.74 3.97
N PHE A 212 -4.42 -14.59 4.71
CA PHE A 212 -3.57 -14.16 5.81
C PHE A 212 -2.45 -13.21 5.36
N PHE A 213 -1.76 -13.53 4.26
CA PHE A 213 -0.75 -12.65 3.67
C PHE A 213 -1.36 -11.33 3.19
N LYS A 214 -2.52 -11.36 2.52
CA LYS A 214 -3.24 -10.14 2.10
C LYS A 214 -3.58 -9.22 3.26
N LEU A 215 -3.94 -9.77 4.42
CA LEU A 215 -4.25 -8.98 5.61
C LEU A 215 -3.04 -8.13 6.02
N ILE A 216 -1.86 -8.74 6.11
CA ILE A 216 -0.63 -8.05 6.51
C ILE A 216 -0.21 -7.02 5.46
N VAL A 217 -0.31 -7.37 4.18
CA VAL A 217 -0.05 -6.44 3.06
C VAL A 217 -0.99 -5.24 3.11
N SER A 218 -2.28 -5.47 3.38
CA SER A 218 -3.28 -4.40 3.48
C SER A 218 -2.99 -3.48 4.65
N PHE A 219 -2.64 -4.04 5.81
CA PHE A 219 -2.21 -3.27 6.96
C PHE A 219 -0.98 -2.41 6.63
N ALA A 220 0.03 -2.97 5.96
CA ALA A 220 1.23 -2.24 5.57
C ALA A 220 0.90 -1.04 4.66
N SER A 221 0.00 -1.23 3.69
CA SER A 221 -0.49 -0.16 2.82
C SER A 221 -1.19 0.94 3.59
N TYR A 222 -2.09 0.59 4.51
CA TYR A 222 -2.78 1.57 5.36
C TYR A 222 -1.80 2.31 6.28
N PHE A 223 -0.83 1.60 6.84
CA PHE A 223 0.20 2.18 7.68
C PHE A 223 1.08 3.18 6.90
N ALA A 224 1.52 2.82 5.69
CA ALA A 224 2.28 3.71 4.82
C ALA A 224 1.48 4.97 4.43
N LYS A 225 0.18 4.81 4.16
CA LYS A 225 -0.73 5.94 3.90
C LYS A 225 -0.83 6.87 5.11
N ALA A 226 -1.07 6.32 6.30
CA ALA A 226 -1.18 7.11 7.53
C ALA A 226 0.11 7.88 7.86
N ARG A 227 1.27 7.28 7.57
CA ARG A 227 2.57 7.96 7.68
C ARG A 227 2.67 9.17 6.75
N LYS A 228 2.32 8.99 5.48
CA LYS A 228 2.33 10.09 4.50
C LYS A 228 1.41 11.23 4.92
N GLU A 229 0.21 10.90 5.40
CA GLU A 229 -0.76 11.88 5.90
C GLU A 229 -0.20 12.65 7.12
N ASN A 230 0.47 11.95 8.06
CA ASN A 230 1.15 12.61 9.18
C ASN A 230 2.25 13.57 8.72
N GLU A 231 3.10 13.17 7.77
CA GLU A 231 4.16 14.03 7.23
C GLU A 231 3.59 15.29 6.56
N GLU A 232 2.50 15.15 5.80
CA GLU A 232 1.82 16.28 5.14
C GLU A 232 1.23 17.27 6.16
N LEU A 233 0.61 16.75 7.23
CA LEU A 233 0.08 17.56 8.33
C LEU A 233 1.20 18.30 9.08
N GLN A 234 2.32 17.64 9.36
CA GLN A 234 3.48 18.27 10.00
C GLN A 234 4.07 19.39 9.13
N LYS A 235 4.28 19.14 7.83
CA LYS A 235 4.76 20.15 6.87
C LYS A 235 3.82 21.35 6.77
N LYS A 236 2.51 21.13 6.82
CA LYS A 236 1.51 22.20 6.79
C LYS A 236 1.57 23.04 8.07
N ALA A 237 1.60 22.40 9.24
CA ALA A 237 1.70 23.07 10.53
C ALA A 237 3.00 23.89 10.66
N GLU A 238 4.13 23.38 10.15
CA GLU A 238 5.39 24.10 10.14
C GLU A 238 5.33 25.37 9.26
N LYS A 239 4.76 25.26 8.05
CA LYS A 239 4.55 26.41 7.16
C LYS A 239 3.61 27.46 7.77
N GLU A 240 2.56 27.05 8.48
CA GLU A 240 1.65 27.97 9.15
C GLU A 240 2.36 28.69 10.31
N ARG A 241 3.12 27.98 11.15
CA ARG A 241 3.94 28.57 12.21
C ARG A 241 4.98 29.55 11.66
N GLU A 242 5.62 29.22 10.55
CA GLU A 242 6.58 30.12 9.91
C GLU A 242 5.91 31.40 9.38
N ARG A 243 4.72 31.28 8.76
CA ARG A 243 3.93 32.44 8.31
C ARG A 243 3.51 33.32 9.48
N GLU A 244 3.09 32.73 10.60
CA GLU A 244 2.75 33.48 11.81
C GLU A 244 3.96 34.19 12.42
N ARG A 245 5.10 33.48 12.52
CA ARG A 245 6.37 34.08 12.97
C ARG A 245 6.77 35.26 12.09
N ASN A 246 6.69 35.11 10.77
CA ASN A 246 7.02 36.19 9.82
C ASN A 246 6.02 37.36 9.91
N ARG A 247 4.74 37.11 10.18
CA ARG A 247 3.75 38.18 10.44
C ARG A 247 4.05 38.94 11.72
N LEU A 248 4.47 38.26 12.79
CA LEU A 248 4.82 38.89 14.07
C LEU A 248 6.12 39.70 13.97
N VAL A 249 7.12 39.22 13.24
CA VAL A 249 8.38 39.93 13.01
C VAL A 249 8.20 41.15 12.09
N ASN A 250 7.29 41.09 11.10
CA ASN A 250 6.98 42.22 10.22
C ASN A 250 6.00 43.25 10.81
N ARG A 251 5.41 43.01 11.99
CA ARG A 251 4.69 44.05 12.74
C ARG A 251 5.71 45.00 13.39
N ARG A 252 5.96 46.15 12.74
CA ARG A 252 6.82 47.23 13.27
C ARG A 252 6.34 47.69 14.66
N PRO A 253 7.25 48.04 15.59
CA PRO A 253 6.91 48.73 16.83
C PRO A 253 6.67 50.22 16.51
N SER A 254 5.48 50.55 16.03
CA SER A 254 5.02 51.94 15.95
C SER A 254 3.51 51.97 16.09
N ASP A 255 3.02 51.81 17.31
CA ASP A 255 1.70 52.28 17.78
C ASP A 255 1.61 52.14 19.32
N THR A 256 2.67 52.54 20.03
CA THR A 256 2.62 52.75 21.49
C THR A 256 2.95 54.19 21.82
N SER A 257 2.13 55.13 21.35
CA SER A 257 1.94 56.44 22.01
C SER A 257 0.95 57.31 21.24
N SER A 258 -0.32 57.32 21.67
CA SER A 258 -1.04 58.58 21.94
C SER A 258 -2.44 58.28 22.46
N VAL A 259 -2.56 58.16 23.78
CA VAL A 259 -3.76 58.62 24.47
C VAL A 259 -3.74 60.15 24.36
N SER A 260 -4.46 60.74 23.39
CA SER A 260 -5.00 62.09 23.52
C SER A 260 -6.00 62.41 22.40
N SER A 261 -7.26 62.56 22.81
CA SER A 261 -8.14 63.67 22.47
C SER A 261 -8.15 64.24 21.04
N SER A 262 -9.29 64.02 20.38
CA SER A 262 -10.16 65.03 19.75
C SER A 262 -9.62 65.95 18.64
N ILE A 263 -10.50 66.12 17.63
CA ILE A 263 -10.67 67.24 16.68
C ILE A 263 -10.21 66.95 15.25
N ALA A 264 -11.19 67.09 14.36
CA ALA A 264 -11.15 66.98 12.92
C ALA A 264 -10.09 67.91 12.28
N GLY A 265 -9.51 67.46 11.15
CA GLY A 265 -8.84 68.35 10.21
C GLY A 265 -7.31 68.34 10.18
N LYS A 266 -6.65 67.19 10.41
CA LYS A 266 -5.17 67.08 10.39
C LYS A 266 -4.64 66.18 9.26
N GLY A 267 -5.23 66.28 8.07
CA GLY A 267 -4.70 65.63 6.86
C GLY A 267 -3.97 66.60 5.92
N GLU A 268 -4.38 67.88 5.91
CA GLU A 268 -3.91 68.85 4.91
C GLU A 268 -2.50 69.41 5.22
N PHE A 269 -2.09 69.41 6.48
CA PHE A 269 -0.78 69.93 6.88
C PHE A 269 0.38 68.98 6.54
N ASP A 270 0.16 67.66 6.71
CA ASP A 270 1.17 66.65 6.42
C ASP A 270 1.36 66.44 4.91
N ASP A 271 0.30 66.61 4.12
CA ASP A 271 0.38 66.59 2.65
C ASP A 271 1.13 67.83 2.11
N ALA A 272 0.94 69.02 2.71
CA ALA A 272 1.66 70.24 2.33
C ALA A 272 3.17 70.16 2.63
N ILE A 273 3.57 69.52 3.74
CA ILE A 273 4.99 69.31 4.07
C ILE A 273 5.63 68.27 3.13
N ARG A 274 4.88 67.26 2.71
CA ARG A 274 5.34 66.24 1.75
C ARG A 274 5.57 66.84 0.37
N GLU A 275 4.73 67.79 -0.04
CA GLU A 275 4.85 68.49 -1.32
C GLU A 275 6.07 69.43 -1.34
N LEU A 276 6.34 70.15 -0.23
CA LEU A 276 7.54 71.00 -0.07
C LEU A 276 8.87 70.23 -0.14
N ARG A 277 8.90 68.97 0.33
CA ARG A 277 10.10 68.11 0.23
C ARG A 277 10.33 67.54 -1.18
N SER A 278 9.32 67.53 -2.05
CA SER A 278 9.39 66.89 -3.38
C SER A 278 9.91 67.81 -4.49
N GLY A 279 10.07 69.12 -4.25
CA GLY A 279 10.74 70.05 -5.17
C GLY A 279 10.05 70.28 -6.54
N LEU A 280 8.84 69.79 -6.76
CA LEU A 280 8.12 69.91 -8.03
C LEU A 280 7.43 71.28 -8.14
N ARG A 281 8.11 72.27 -8.73
CA ARG A 281 7.46 73.50 -9.21
C ARG A 281 6.55 73.18 -10.40
N ARG A 282 5.23 73.14 -10.21
CA ARG A 282 4.26 73.15 -11.31
C ARG A 282 4.13 74.58 -11.89
N GLY A 283 4.40 74.69 -13.19
CA GLY A 283 4.18 75.90 -13.98
C GLY A 283 2.69 76.28 -14.04
N ARG A 284 2.46 77.59 -14.11
CA ARG A 284 1.15 78.25 -14.19
C ARG A 284 0.25 77.70 -15.31
N GLY A 285 -1.03 77.53 -14.97
CA GLY A 285 -2.15 77.54 -15.91
C GLY A 285 -3.47 77.60 -15.15
N ARG A 286 -4.02 78.80 -14.95
CA ARG A 286 -5.46 78.97 -14.61
C ARG A 286 -6.27 78.80 -15.90
N PRO A 287 -7.46 78.18 -15.84
CA PRO A 287 -8.66 78.98 -16.08
C PRO A 287 -9.78 78.67 -15.06
N VAL A 288 -10.33 79.69 -14.38
CA VAL A 288 -11.59 80.42 -14.63
C VAL A 288 -12.87 79.59 -14.44
N SER A 289 -13.75 80.14 -13.60
CA SER A 289 -14.98 79.59 -13.03
C SER A 289 -16.11 79.32 -14.02
N LYS A 290 -16.99 78.37 -13.62
CA LYS A 290 -18.31 78.05 -14.17
C LYS A 290 -19.25 79.26 -14.26
N VAL A 291 -19.16 80.04 -15.32
CA VAL A 291 -20.24 80.88 -15.90
C VAL A 291 -19.87 80.99 -17.38
N PHE A 292 -20.83 80.86 -18.29
CA PHE A 292 -20.68 80.77 -19.77
C PHE A 292 -20.41 79.37 -20.32
N MET A 293 -21.49 78.61 -20.58
CA MET A 293 -21.77 77.97 -21.88
C MET A 293 -23.08 77.14 -21.80
N ASP A 294 -24.17 77.80 -21.42
CA ASP A 294 -25.51 77.43 -21.92
C ASP A 294 -25.82 78.45 -23.02
N ALA A 295 -25.78 78.01 -24.28
CA ALA A 295 -26.49 78.58 -25.42
C ALA A 295 -25.89 78.01 -26.70
N GLN A 296 -26.52 76.98 -27.27
CA GLN A 296 -27.06 77.00 -28.63
C GLN A 296 -27.51 75.60 -29.08
N ALA A 297 -28.80 75.55 -29.40
CA ALA A 297 -29.47 74.79 -30.47
C ALA A 297 -29.38 73.24 -30.41
N GLU A 298 -30.48 72.50 -30.19
CA GLU A 298 -31.57 72.23 -31.16
C GLU A 298 -30.99 71.91 -32.56
N GLU A 299 -31.18 70.73 -33.17
CA GLU A 299 -32.43 70.02 -33.43
C GLU A 299 -32.12 68.58 -34.01
N PRO A 300 -33.06 67.77 -34.55
CA PRO A 300 -33.30 66.39 -34.08
C PRO A 300 -33.20 65.31 -35.19
N SER A 301 -33.87 64.15 -34.96
CA SER A 301 -34.23 63.07 -35.91
C SER A 301 -33.13 62.03 -36.21
N THR A 302 -33.34 60.73 -36.44
CA THR A 302 -34.44 59.73 -36.48
C THR A 302 -33.69 58.40 -36.79
N GLU A 303 -33.91 57.29 -36.07
CA GLU A 303 -34.69 56.10 -36.48
C GLU A 303 -33.83 54.82 -36.53
N ASN A 304 -34.36 53.77 -35.88
CA ASN A 304 -34.43 52.34 -36.27
C ASN A 304 -33.20 51.61 -36.86
N PHE A 305 -32.65 50.64 -36.12
CA PHE A 305 -33.00 49.20 -36.16
C PHE A 305 -32.28 48.44 -35.03
#